data_AF-A0A2R6LAS6-F1
#
_entry.id   AF-A0A2R6LAS6-F1
#
_cell.length_a   1.000
_cell.length_b   1.000
_cell.length_c   1.000
_cell.angle_alpha   90.00
_cell.angle_beta   90.00
_cell.angle_gamma   90.00
#
_symmetry.space_group_name_H-M   'P 1'
#
loop_
_entity.id
_entity.type
_entity.pdbx_description
1 polymer ?
#
loop_
_entity_poly.entity_id
_entity_poly.type
_entity_poly.pdbx_seq_one_letter_code
_entity_poly.pdbx_strand_id
1 'polypeptide(L)'
;AASDGGATREADPRDEGAPMSRNADGNEYVVRFFDDRSSVGAVGTDTGGGAVAGAVRYLVEHHGLGERLDLPWSPGDGDAVPASVAVVGREPRHPDGSRMSAPRQVGDGWHVETALDTPAAREAVEALAERSGLRVMFRGAW
;
A
#
# COMPACT_ATOMS: atom_id res chain seq x y z
N ALA A 1 -55.93 27.25 21.29
CA ALA A 1 -55.22 26.05 21.74
C ALA A 1 -54.82 25.25 20.52
N ALA A 2 -53.65 24.60 20.56
CA ALA A 2 -52.82 24.08 19.45
C ALA A 2 -52.02 25.20 18.74
N SER A 3 -50.70 25.10 18.49
CA SER A 3 -49.85 23.94 18.20
C SER A 3 -48.37 24.16 18.56
N ASP A 4 -47.68 23.02 18.75
CA ASP A 4 -46.29 22.62 18.40
C ASP A 4 -45.12 23.61 18.54
N GLY A 5 -43.97 23.26 19.14
CA GLY A 5 -43.34 21.94 19.22
C GLY A 5 -42.32 21.76 18.09
N GLY A 6 -41.05 22.07 18.33
CA GLY A 6 -40.01 21.86 17.32
C GLY A 6 -38.67 22.49 17.64
N ALA A 7 -37.95 21.89 18.59
CA ALA A 7 -36.53 22.17 18.81
C ALA A 7 -35.72 21.77 17.56
N THR A 8 -35.14 22.74 16.87
CA THR A 8 -34.13 22.50 15.84
C THR A 8 -32.87 21.95 16.49
N ARG A 9 -32.64 20.65 16.28
CA ARG A 9 -31.36 19.98 16.56
C ARG A 9 -30.28 20.60 15.70
N GLU A 10 -29.26 21.14 16.35
CA GLU A 10 -27.97 21.49 15.74
C GLU A 10 -27.40 20.26 15.04
N ALA A 11 -27.12 20.40 13.75
CA ALA A 11 -26.41 19.39 12.97
C ALA A 11 -24.92 19.47 13.33
N ASP A 12 -24.40 18.39 13.90
CA ASP A 12 -22.99 18.14 14.19
C ASP A 12 -22.21 18.01 12.87
N PRO A 13 -21.22 18.88 12.56
CA PRO A 13 -20.40 18.74 11.38
C PRO A 13 -19.22 17.80 11.72
N ARG A 14 -19.49 16.51 11.85
CA ARG A 14 -18.44 15.51 11.65
C ARG A 14 -18.30 15.35 10.16
N ASP A 15 -17.31 16.07 9.64
CA ASP A 15 -16.76 16.01 8.29
C ASP A 15 -16.44 14.55 7.92
N GLU A 16 -17.47 13.86 7.43
CA GLU A 16 -17.40 12.51 6.89
C GLU A 16 -16.64 12.59 5.56
N GLY A 17 -15.41 12.08 5.58
CA GLY A 17 -14.71 11.51 4.43
C GLY A 17 -14.73 12.37 3.18
N ALA A 18 -13.70 13.21 3.01
CA ALA A 18 -13.39 13.89 1.76
C ALA A 18 -13.69 12.99 0.54
N PRO A 19 -14.41 13.51 -0.48
CA PRO A 19 -14.73 12.72 -1.66
C PRO A 19 -13.43 12.42 -2.40
N MET A 20 -12.85 11.23 -2.17
CA MET A 20 -11.80 10.71 -3.02
C MET A 20 -12.40 10.56 -4.41
N SER A 21 -11.98 11.44 -5.32
CA SER A 21 -12.35 11.44 -6.73
C SER A 21 -12.32 10.01 -7.25
N ARG A 22 -13.48 9.52 -7.71
CA ARG A 22 -13.55 8.40 -8.64
C ARG A 22 -12.95 8.86 -9.96
N ASN A 23 -11.63 8.91 -10.06
CA ASN A 23 -10.98 9.00 -11.35
C ASN A 23 -11.11 7.62 -11.99
N ALA A 24 -12.23 7.41 -12.68
CA ALA A 24 -12.52 6.20 -13.45
C ALA A 24 -11.73 6.15 -14.77
N ASP A 25 -10.64 6.91 -14.86
CA ASP A 25 -9.71 6.88 -15.98
C ASP A 25 -8.76 5.74 -15.66
N GLY A 26 -9.01 4.56 -16.25
CA GLY A 26 -8.39 3.27 -15.89
C GLY A 26 -6.86 3.14 -16.09
N ASN A 27 -6.12 4.25 -16.04
CA ASN A 27 -4.67 4.33 -16.13
C ASN A 27 -4.00 4.60 -14.76
N GLU A 28 -4.77 4.81 -13.68
CA GLU A 28 -4.24 4.92 -12.32
C GLU A 28 -3.97 3.54 -11.70
N TYR A 29 -3.00 3.48 -10.81
CA TYR A 29 -2.68 2.31 -10.00
C TYR A 29 -3.05 2.62 -8.55
N VAL A 30 -4.14 2.02 -8.08
CA VAL A 30 -4.65 2.25 -6.72
C VAL A 30 -4.60 0.97 -5.89
N VAL A 31 -4.03 1.05 -4.69
CA VAL A 31 -4.08 0.04 -3.63
C VAL A 31 -4.94 0.59 -2.50
N ARG A 32 -6.01 -0.11 -2.14
CA ARG A 32 -6.81 0.21 -0.96
C ARG A 32 -6.58 -0.84 0.13
N PHE A 33 -6.34 -0.39 1.35
CA PHE A 33 -6.05 -1.23 2.51
C PHE A 33 -7.26 -1.36 3.42
N PHE A 34 -7.41 -2.54 4.02
CA PHE A 34 -8.51 -2.88 4.92
C PHE A 34 -7.98 -3.57 6.17
N ASP A 35 -8.49 -3.15 7.33
CA ASP A 35 -8.41 -3.87 8.60
C ASP A 35 -9.77 -4.52 8.86
N ASP A 36 -9.77 -5.85 8.93
CA ASP A 36 -10.97 -6.68 8.91
C ASP A 36 -12.01 -6.13 7.91
N ARG A 37 -13.07 -5.46 8.35
CA ARG A 37 -14.15 -4.95 7.47
C ARG A 37 -14.05 -3.48 7.07
N SER A 38 -13.10 -2.72 7.59
CA SER A 38 -13.03 -1.27 7.40
C SER A 38 -11.86 -0.88 6.50
N SER A 39 -12.08 0.06 5.58
CA SER A 39 -10.96 0.65 4.83
C SER A 39 -10.18 1.57 5.75
N VAL A 40 -8.86 1.38 5.81
CA VAL A 40 -7.95 2.15 6.68
C VAL A 40 -7.09 3.14 5.91
N GLY A 41 -7.02 3.01 4.58
CA GLY A 41 -6.26 3.93 3.73
C GLY A 41 -6.23 3.48 2.28
N ALA A 42 -5.73 4.37 1.41
CA ALA A 42 -5.49 4.05 0.01
C ALA A 42 -4.28 4.84 -0.51
N VAL A 43 -3.56 4.23 -1.45
CA VAL A 43 -2.46 4.84 -2.20
C VAL A 43 -2.85 4.77 -3.67
N GLY A 44 -2.83 5.92 -4.36
CA GLY A 44 -3.07 6.02 -5.79
C GLY A 44 -1.92 6.73 -6.47
N THR A 45 -1.44 6.18 -7.59
CA THR A 45 -0.40 6.82 -8.41
C THR A 45 -0.67 6.60 -9.90
N ASP A 46 0.05 7.32 -10.75
CA ASP A 46 0.02 7.21 -12.20
C ASP A 46 0.89 6.08 -12.77
N THR A 47 1.69 5.39 -11.94
CA THR A 47 2.61 4.33 -12.37
C THR A 47 2.59 3.14 -11.42
N GLY A 48 2.64 1.91 -11.93
CA GLY A 48 2.65 0.70 -11.09
C GLY A 48 3.79 0.70 -10.05
N GLY A 49 5.00 1.07 -10.47
CA GLY A 49 6.14 1.21 -9.56
C GLY A 49 5.98 2.32 -8.51
N GLY A 50 5.25 3.40 -8.83
CA GLY A 50 4.87 4.43 -7.88
C GLY A 50 3.92 3.88 -6.81
N ALA A 51 2.94 3.09 -7.22
CA ALA A 51 1.97 2.51 -6.30
C ALA A 51 2.60 1.47 -5.38
N VAL A 52 3.54 0.64 -5.87
CA VAL A 52 4.34 -0.26 -5.03
C VAL A 52 5.10 0.53 -3.97
N ALA A 53 5.86 1.56 -4.37
CA ALA A 53 6.63 2.35 -3.43
C ALA A 53 5.76 3.09 -2.40
N GLY A 54 4.63 3.65 -2.84
CA GLY A 54 3.67 4.29 -1.95
C GLY A 54 3.01 3.30 -0.98
N ALA A 55 2.68 2.10 -1.44
CA ALA A 55 2.12 1.04 -0.61
C ALA A 55 3.11 0.59 0.47
N VAL A 56 4.36 0.31 0.11
CA VAL A 56 5.40 -0.08 1.08
C VAL A 56 5.63 1.04 2.10
N ARG A 57 5.74 2.29 1.63
CA ARG A 57 5.86 3.45 2.51
C ARG A 57 4.71 3.54 3.51
N TYR A 58 3.48 3.42 3.04
CA TYR A 58 2.28 3.46 3.89
C TYR A 58 2.31 2.37 4.97
N LEU A 59 2.73 1.15 4.62
CA LEU A 59 2.84 0.04 5.57
C LEU A 59 3.97 0.24 6.60
N VAL A 60 5.12 0.78 6.19
CA VAL A 60 6.23 1.12 7.09
C VAL A 60 5.82 2.23 8.06
N GLU A 61 5.29 3.34 7.54
CA GLU A 61 5.02 4.55 8.33
C GLU A 61 3.79 4.40 9.25
N HIS A 62 2.77 3.63 8.86
CA HIS A 62 1.49 3.60 9.58
C HIS A 62 1.12 2.26 10.17
N HIS A 63 1.67 1.15 9.68
CA HIS A 63 1.22 -0.19 10.08
C HIS A 63 2.34 -1.06 10.64
N GLY A 64 3.51 -0.50 10.95
CA GLY A 64 4.58 -1.21 11.66
C GLY A 64 5.16 -2.37 10.86
N LEU A 65 5.18 -2.29 9.53
CA LEU A 65 5.79 -3.33 8.68
C LEU A 65 7.26 -3.57 9.05
N GLY A 66 7.97 -2.51 9.46
CA GLY A 66 9.39 -2.59 9.80
C GLY A 66 9.74 -3.48 10.99
N GLU A 67 8.78 -3.74 11.88
CA GLU A 67 8.94 -4.65 13.03
C GLU A 67 8.58 -6.10 12.70
N ARG A 68 7.97 -6.34 11.52
CA ARG A 68 7.40 -7.63 11.13
C ARG A 68 8.05 -8.23 9.88
N LEU A 69 9.05 -7.56 9.32
CA LEU A 69 9.71 -7.95 8.09
C LEU A 69 11.23 -8.01 8.27
N ASP A 70 11.78 -9.20 8.09
CA ASP A 70 13.22 -9.38 7.99
C ASP A 70 13.72 -8.92 6.62
N LEU A 71 14.79 -8.13 6.60
CA LEU A 71 15.38 -7.59 5.37
C LEU A 71 16.75 -8.22 5.08
N PRO A 72 17.13 -8.36 3.79
CA PRO A 72 16.34 -8.07 2.59
C PRO A 72 15.22 -9.11 2.37
N TRP A 73 14.08 -8.67 1.80
CA TRP A 73 12.87 -9.46 1.65
C TRP A 73 12.41 -9.59 0.20
N SER A 74 11.79 -10.72 -0.14
CA SER A 74 11.10 -10.98 -1.41
C SER A 74 9.77 -11.71 -1.16
N PRO A 75 8.73 -11.53 -2.00
CA PRO A 75 7.54 -12.36 -1.95
C PRO A 75 7.91 -13.83 -2.21
N GLY A 76 7.26 -14.74 -1.48
CA GLY A 76 7.47 -16.19 -1.56
C GLY A 76 8.48 -16.74 -0.53
N ASP A 77 7.99 -17.47 0.46
CA ASP A 77 8.76 -18.45 1.25
C ASP A 77 8.83 -19.82 0.53
N GLY A 78 8.56 -19.86 -0.79
CA GLY A 78 8.51 -21.08 -1.60
C GLY A 78 9.35 -20.95 -2.88
N ASP A 79 9.86 -22.08 -3.37
CA ASP A 79 10.93 -22.31 -4.37
C ASP A 79 10.92 -21.49 -5.70
N ALA A 80 9.95 -20.61 -5.92
CA ALA A 80 9.78 -19.86 -7.17
C ALA A 80 10.63 -18.57 -7.26
N VAL A 81 10.95 -17.93 -6.13
CA VAL A 81 11.80 -16.73 -6.14
C VAL A 81 13.20 -17.08 -5.64
N PRO A 82 14.26 -16.80 -6.42
CA PRO A 82 15.61 -17.10 -5.99
C PRO A 82 15.91 -16.36 -4.69
N ALA A 83 16.54 -17.02 -3.73
CA ALA A 83 17.08 -16.38 -2.52
C ALA A 83 18.10 -15.26 -2.83
N SER A 84 18.50 -15.12 -4.10
CA SER A 84 19.36 -14.06 -4.60
C SER A 84 18.60 -12.78 -5.00
N VAL A 85 17.27 -12.74 -4.96
CA VAL A 85 16.46 -11.57 -5.34
C VAL A 85 15.75 -11.02 -4.10
N ALA A 86 15.63 -9.69 -4.05
CA ALA A 86 14.87 -8.99 -3.01
C ALA A 86 14.07 -7.84 -3.62
N VAL A 87 12.85 -7.68 -3.14
CA VAL A 87 11.96 -6.55 -3.48
C VAL A 87 12.13 -5.41 -2.49
N VAL A 88 12.43 -5.68 -1.21
CA VAL A 88 12.61 -4.66 -0.17
C VAL A 88 13.93 -4.88 0.55
N GLY A 89 14.66 -3.81 0.87
CA GLY A 89 15.96 -3.88 1.56
C GLY A 89 16.36 -2.59 2.27
N ARG A 90 17.40 -2.66 3.10
CA ARG A 90 18.05 -1.47 3.70
C ARG A 90 18.98 -0.75 2.73
N GLU A 91 19.46 -1.48 1.72
CA GLU A 91 20.25 -0.97 0.62
C GLU A 91 19.54 -1.25 -0.69
N PRO A 92 19.77 -0.46 -1.76
CA PRO A 92 19.19 -0.69 -3.08
C PRO A 92 19.90 -1.84 -3.82
N ARG A 93 20.07 -2.99 -3.14
CA ARG A 93 20.82 -4.16 -3.61
C ARG A 93 20.09 -5.46 -3.24
N HIS A 94 20.25 -6.45 -4.10
CA HIS A 94 19.82 -7.81 -3.84
C HIS A 94 20.82 -8.56 -2.94
N PRO A 95 20.45 -9.72 -2.35
CA PRO A 95 21.33 -10.54 -1.52
C PRO A 95 22.62 -11.00 -2.23
N ASP A 96 22.60 -11.15 -3.56
CA ASP A 96 23.79 -11.47 -4.35
C ASP A 96 24.73 -10.28 -4.59
N GLY A 97 24.39 -9.09 -4.08
CA GLY A 97 25.14 -7.86 -4.19
C GLY A 97 24.84 -7.04 -5.46
N SER A 98 24.10 -7.60 -6.42
CA SER A 98 23.65 -6.86 -7.60
C SER A 98 22.66 -5.75 -7.22
N ARG A 99 22.51 -4.73 -8.08
CA ARG A 99 21.65 -3.57 -7.81
C ARG A 99 20.21 -3.91 -8.16
N MET A 100 19.26 -3.52 -7.29
CA MET A 100 17.83 -3.56 -7.60
C MET A 100 17.52 -2.78 -8.89
N SER A 101 16.49 -3.22 -9.61
CA SER A 101 15.99 -2.52 -10.79
C SER A 101 15.06 -1.38 -10.41
N ALA A 102 15.39 -0.15 -10.83
CA ALA A 102 14.67 1.07 -10.48
C ALA A 102 14.35 1.19 -8.97
N PRO A 103 15.35 1.20 -8.08
CA PRO A 103 15.11 1.27 -6.65
C PRO A 103 14.54 2.64 -6.26
N ARG A 104 13.55 2.66 -5.36
CA ARG A 104 13.04 3.89 -4.73
C ARG A 104 13.20 3.81 -3.22
N GLN A 105 13.59 4.91 -2.59
CA GLN A 105 13.65 5.00 -1.13
C GLN A 105 12.25 5.25 -0.56
N VAL A 106 11.87 4.53 0.50
CA VAL A 106 10.53 4.54 1.10
C VAL A 106 10.60 4.67 2.62
N GLY A 107 11.01 5.85 3.11
CA GLY A 107 11.10 6.14 4.56
C GLY A 107 12.15 5.31 5.30
N ASP A 108 12.64 5.77 6.45
CA ASP A 108 13.50 5.01 7.40
C ASP A 108 14.70 4.26 6.80
N GLY A 109 15.23 4.74 5.65
CA GLY A 109 16.33 4.10 4.93
C GLY A 109 15.95 2.84 4.13
N TRP A 110 14.66 2.53 3.99
CA TRP A 110 14.19 1.38 3.21
C TRP A 110 14.23 1.70 1.72
N HIS A 111 14.52 0.68 0.92
CA HIS A 111 14.55 0.72 -0.53
C HIS A 111 13.63 -0.38 -1.08
N VAL A 112 12.91 -0.06 -2.16
CA VAL A 112 12.01 -0.99 -2.84
C VAL A 112 12.31 -1.02 -4.33
N GLU A 113 12.32 -2.22 -4.91
CA GLU A 113 12.37 -2.46 -6.35
C GLU A 113 11.03 -2.06 -6.98
N THR A 114 11.06 -1.20 -8.00
CA THR A 114 9.83 -0.70 -8.65
C THR A 114 9.68 -1.08 -10.12
N ALA A 115 10.69 -1.73 -10.69
CA ALA A 115 10.63 -2.30 -12.04
C ALA A 115 10.08 -3.74 -12.03
N LEU A 116 9.02 -3.97 -11.26
CA LEU A 116 8.29 -5.23 -11.23
C LEU A 116 7.20 -5.23 -12.31
N ASP A 117 6.91 -6.39 -12.87
CA ASP A 117 5.69 -6.55 -13.67
C ASP A 117 4.44 -6.53 -12.76
N THR A 118 3.26 -6.35 -13.35
CA THR A 118 2.00 -6.29 -12.59
C THR A 118 1.85 -7.46 -11.61
N PRO A 119 1.98 -8.73 -12.04
CA PRO A 119 1.77 -9.85 -11.13
C PRO A 119 2.71 -9.82 -9.92
N ALA A 120 4.01 -9.62 -10.14
CA ALA A 120 4.98 -9.54 -9.05
C ALA A 120 4.74 -8.31 -8.15
N ALA A 121 4.34 -7.18 -8.73
CA ALA A 121 3.99 -5.98 -7.97
C ALA A 121 2.78 -6.21 -7.05
N ARG A 122 1.73 -6.86 -7.55
CA ARG A 122 0.53 -7.19 -6.77
C ARG A 122 0.85 -8.18 -5.66
N GLU A 123 1.58 -9.26 -5.98
CA GLU A 123 1.99 -10.26 -5.01
C GLU A 123 2.83 -9.65 -3.89
N ALA A 124 3.82 -8.81 -4.22
CA ALA A 124 4.64 -8.12 -3.23
C ALA A 124 3.80 -7.23 -2.30
N VAL A 125 2.91 -6.41 -2.86
CA VAL A 125 2.06 -5.51 -2.07
C VAL A 125 1.09 -6.29 -1.18
N GLU A 126 0.48 -7.35 -1.70
CA GLU A 126 -0.44 -8.22 -0.96
C GLU A 126 0.27 -8.91 0.20
N ALA A 127 1.41 -9.56 -0.04
CA ALA A 127 2.17 -10.26 0.99
C ALA A 127 2.68 -9.31 2.09
N LEU A 128 3.11 -8.09 1.75
CA LEU A 128 3.54 -7.09 2.73
C LEU A 128 2.36 -6.56 3.57
N ALA A 129 1.19 -6.36 2.94
CA ALA A 129 -0.01 -5.97 3.65
C ALA A 129 -0.48 -7.08 4.61
N GLU A 130 -0.49 -8.33 4.17
CA GLU A 130 -0.84 -9.49 5.00
C GLU A 130 0.07 -9.63 6.22
N ARG A 131 1.39 -9.46 6.04
CA ARG A 131 2.35 -9.42 7.16
C ARG A 131 2.08 -8.29 8.14
N SER A 132 1.43 -7.21 7.69
CA SER A 132 0.98 -6.10 8.53
C SER A 132 -0.44 -6.32 9.10
N GLY A 133 -1.06 -7.48 8.87
CA GLY A 133 -2.42 -7.80 9.32
C GLY A 133 -3.53 -7.15 8.46
N LEU A 134 -3.19 -6.64 7.29
CA LEU A 134 -4.12 -5.95 6.40
C LEU A 134 -4.46 -6.79 5.17
N ARG A 135 -5.59 -6.44 4.55
CA ARG A 135 -5.97 -6.92 3.22
C ARG A 135 -5.92 -5.78 2.22
N VAL A 136 -5.70 -6.11 0.94
CA VAL A 136 -5.64 -5.13 -0.14
C VAL A 136 -6.70 -5.38 -1.21
N MET A 137 -7.17 -4.30 -1.83
CA MET A 137 -7.91 -4.32 -3.07
C MET A 137 -7.20 -3.43 -4.07
N PHE A 138 -6.91 -3.99 -5.24
CA PHE A 138 -6.30 -3.28 -6.36
C PHE A 138 -7.37 -2.74 -7.30
N ARG A 139 -7.19 -1.49 -7.76
CA ARG A 139 -8.07 -0.84 -8.76
C ARG A 139 -7.22 -0.14 -9.82
N GLY A 140 -7.73 -0.12 -11.05
CA GLY A 140 -7.11 0.54 -12.19
C GLY A 140 -6.17 -0.38 -12.97
N ALA A 141 -5.06 0.15 -13.45
CA ALA A 141 -4.20 -0.46 -14.48
C ALA A 141 -3.27 -1.58 -13.99
N TRP A 142 -3.57 -2.20 -12.84
CA TRP A 142 -2.83 -3.35 -12.31
C TRP A 142 -2.98 -4.54 -13.23
#